data_AF-A0A372QER0-F1
#
_entry.id   AF-A0A372QER0-F1
#
_cell.length_a   1.000
_cell.length_b   1.000
_cell.length_c   1.000
_cell.angle_alpha   90.00
_cell.angle_beta   90.00
_cell.angle_gamma   90.00
#
_symmetry.space_group_name_H-M   'P 1'
#
loop_
_entity.id
_entity.type
_entity.pdbx_description
1 polymer ?
#
loop_
_entity_poly.entity_id
_entity_poly.type
_entity_poly.pdbx_seq_one_letter_code
_entity_poly.pdbx_strand_id
1 'polypeptide(L)'
;MSSSTEQVKGFDTEELINFLKERNLHLNETHYNALRHKEIAGSDFLNYTREELKGLGLAIGPTKRIEQLINELNTQSNDVLKKEVEGLETEGLINFLKERRNLHLNETHYNIFRHKEITGSDFLNYTKEEFEGFGLASGPAKRIEQLVNELNNQIILNLWTTAVSKNFLIRVIFDS
;
A
#
# COMPACT_ATOMS: atom_id res chain seq x y z
N MET A 1 -10.59 -19.21 3.99
CA MET A 1 -9.44 -19.03 3.09
C MET A 1 -9.15 -17.54 2.99
N SER A 2 -7.89 -17.12 2.93
CA SER A 2 -7.56 -15.70 2.69
C SER A 2 -7.62 -15.43 1.19
N SER A 3 -8.70 -14.81 0.70
CA SER A 3 -8.82 -14.39 -0.71
C SER A 3 -7.84 -13.26 -1.02
N SER A 4 -7.26 -13.26 -2.22
CA SER A 4 -6.37 -12.17 -2.68
C SER A 4 -7.18 -10.92 -3.04
N THR A 5 -6.53 -9.76 -2.98
CA THR A 5 -7.13 -8.46 -3.33
C THR A 5 -7.63 -8.43 -4.76
N GLU A 6 -6.88 -9.02 -5.70
CA GLU A 6 -7.31 -9.15 -7.10
C GLU A 6 -8.55 -10.03 -7.27
N GLN A 7 -8.72 -11.07 -6.44
CA GLN A 7 -9.96 -11.85 -6.43
C GLN A 7 -11.12 -10.99 -5.93
N VAL A 8 -10.94 -10.28 -4.81
CA VAL A 8 -12.00 -9.43 -4.23
C VAL A 8 -12.41 -8.32 -5.21
N LYS A 9 -11.47 -7.73 -5.95
CA LYS A 9 -11.73 -6.69 -6.94
C LYS A 9 -12.68 -7.14 -8.05
N GLY A 10 -12.71 -8.44 -8.35
CA GLY A 10 -13.59 -9.03 -9.36
C GLY A 10 -15.00 -9.39 -8.86
N PHE A 11 -15.28 -9.25 -7.55
CA PHE A 11 -16.57 -9.67 -6.99
C PHE A 11 -17.71 -8.73 -7.37
N ASP A 12 -18.84 -9.31 -7.74
CA ASP A 12 -20.13 -8.62 -7.70
C ASP A 12 -20.60 -8.38 -6.25
N THR A 13 -21.73 -7.68 -6.08
CA THR A 13 -22.26 -7.33 -4.76
C THR A 13 -22.57 -8.55 -3.87
N GLU A 14 -23.12 -9.63 -4.42
CA GLU A 14 -23.45 -10.82 -3.62
C GLU A 14 -22.20 -11.66 -3.33
N GLU A 15 -21.26 -11.76 -4.27
CA GLU A 15 -19.95 -12.38 -4.06
C GLU A 15 -19.18 -11.65 -2.96
N LEU A 16 -19.18 -10.32 -2.96
CA LEU A 16 -18.59 -9.50 -1.90
C LEU A 16 -19.27 -9.78 -0.55
N ILE A 17 -20.61 -9.82 -0.50
CA ILE A 17 -21.34 -10.09 0.75
C ILE A 17 -21.03 -11.48 1.29
N ASN A 18 -20.98 -12.49 0.43
CA ASN A 18 -20.62 -13.86 0.82
C ASN A 18 -19.21 -13.91 1.38
N PHE A 19 -18.26 -13.26 0.70
CA PHE A 19 -16.90 -13.08 1.19
C PHE A 19 -16.87 -12.43 2.59
N LEU A 20 -17.62 -11.34 2.80
CA LEU A 20 -17.67 -10.64 4.09
C LEU A 20 -18.32 -11.47 5.19
N LYS A 21 -19.32 -12.32 4.87
CA LYS A 21 -19.95 -13.25 5.82
C LYS A 21 -18.98 -14.32 6.33
N GLU A 22 -18.05 -14.75 5.49
CA GLU A 22 -16.99 -15.68 5.87
C GLU A 22 -15.91 -15.02 6.73
N ARG A 23 -15.83 -13.68 6.72
CA ARG A 23 -14.95 -12.93 7.61
C ARG A 23 -15.68 -12.66 8.93
N ASN A 24 -15.01 -12.92 10.05
CA ASN A 24 -15.56 -12.71 11.40
C ASN A 24 -15.68 -11.21 11.77
N LEU A 25 -16.39 -10.44 10.94
CA LEU A 25 -16.57 -8.99 11.05
C LEU A 25 -17.79 -8.63 11.91
N HIS A 26 -18.51 -9.63 12.43
CA HIS A 26 -19.72 -9.42 13.25
C HIS A 26 -20.69 -8.42 12.60
N LEU A 27 -20.91 -8.54 11.29
CA LEU A 27 -21.90 -7.77 10.55
C LEU A 27 -23.24 -8.51 10.60
N ASN A 28 -24.34 -7.77 10.52
CA ASN A 28 -25.69 -8.30 10.49
C ASN A 28 -26.34 -7.99 9.13
N GLU A 29 -27.56 -8.49 8.93
CA GLU A 29 -28.26 -8.36 7.65
C GLU A 29 -28.53 -6.89 7.26
N THR A 30 -28.72 -5.99 8.23
CA THR A 30 -28.87 -4.56 7.94
C THR A 30 -27.62 -3.98 7.27
N HIS A 31 -26.42 -4.36 7.72
CA HIS A 31 -25.18 -3.93 7.07
C HIS A 31 -25.07 -4.49 5.64
N TYR A 32 -25.40 -5.76 5.42
CA TYR A 32 -25.36 -6.36 4.09
C TYR A 32 -26.40 -5.73 3.16
N ASN A 33 -27.59 -5.41 3.66
CA ASN A 33 -28.62 -4.71 2.89
C ASN A 33 -28.20 -3.30 2.48
N ALA A 34 -27.38 -2.61 3.29
CA ALA A 34 -26.81 -1.33 2.89
C ALA A 34 -25.88 -1.47 1.68
N LEU A 35 -25.05 -2.53 1.65
CA LEU A 35 -24.19 -2.84 0.50
C LEU A 35 -25.02 -3.16 -0.75
N ARG A 36 -26.07 -3.99 -0.61
CA ARG A 36 -27.00 -4.31 -1.70
C ARG A 36 -27.71 -3.08 -2.26
N HIS A 37 -28.27 -2.27 -1.38
CA HIS A 37 -29.03 -1.09 -1.77
C HIS A 37 -28.18 -0.05 -2.50
N LYS A 38 -26.87 -0.03 -2.23
CA LYS A 38 -25.89 0.83 -2.90
C LYS A 38 -25.13 0.13 -4.02
N GLU A 39 -25.48 -1.12 -4.35
CA GLU A 39 -24.88 -1.92 -5.42
C GLU A 39 -23.34 -1.97 -5.35
N ILE A 40 -22.78 -2.11 -4.15
CA ILE A 40 -21.33 -2.04 -3.93
C ILE A 40 -20.65 -3.34 -4.37
N ALA A 41 -19.85 -3.26 -5.43
CA ALA A 41 -19.00 -4.35 -5.90
C ALA A 41 -17.65 -4.36 -5.14
N GLY A 42 -16.89 -5.45 -5.30
CA GLY A 42 -15.63 -5.62 -4.59
C GLY A 42 -14.55 -4.57 -4.95
N SER A 43 -14.53 -4.09 -6.20
CA SER A 43 -13.65 -2.98 -6.61
C SER A 43 -13.99 -1.66 -5.90
N ASP A 44 -15.27 -1.39 -5.67
CA ASP A 44 -15.70 -0.18 -4.97
C ASP A 44 -15.30 -0.30 -3.51
N PHE A 45 -15.68 -1.42 -2.88
CA PHE A 45 -15.41 -1.74 -1.48
C PHE A 45 -13.93 -1.54 -1.09
N LEU A 46 -12.98 -2.00 -1.91
CA LEU A 46 -11.55 -1.88 -1.63
C LEU A 46 -11.03 -0.43 -1.59
N ASN A 47 -11.80 0.52 -2.12
CA ASN A 47 -11.48 1.94 -2.14
C ASN A 47 -12.26 2.78 -1.12
N TYR A 48 -13.16 2.16 -0.33
CA TYR A 48 -13.98 2.89 0.63
C TYR A 48 -13.13 3.54 1.73
N THR A 49 -13.31 4.84 1.90
CA THR A 49 -12.80 5.59 3.04
C THR A 49 -13.65 5.35 4.29
N ARG A 50 -13.08 5.69 5.45
CA ARG A 50 -13.81 5.66 6.72
C ARG A 50 -15.10 6.51 6.67
N GLU A 51 -15.04 7.67 6.03
CA GLU A 51 -16.16 8.61 5.89
C GLU A 51 -17.26 8.04 5.01
N GLU A 52 -16.92 7.40 3.91
CA GLU A 52 -17.89 6.72 3.02
C GLU A 52 -18.54 5.52 3.72
N LEU A 53 -17.78 4.75 4.51
CA LEU A 53 -18.33 3.66 5.33
C LEU A 53 -19.33 4.17 6.37
N LYS A 54 -19.09 5.34 6.98
CA LYS A 54 -20.08 6.00 7.86
C LYS A 54 -21.31 6.45 7.06
N GLY A 55 -21.11 6.91 5.82
CA GLY A 55 -22.19 7.28 4.89
C GLY A 55 -23.13 6.13 4.52
N LEU A 56 -22.68 4.88 4.68
CA LEU A 56 -23.53 3.68 4.56
C LEU A 56 -24.42 3.43 5.80
N GLY A 57 -24.34 4.30 6.82
CA GLY A 57 -25.07 4.13 8.08
C GLY A 57 -24.44 3.11 9.03
N LEU A 58 -23.17 2.73 8.80
CA LEU A 58 -22.45 1.83 9.70
C LEU A 58 -22.09 2.53 11.01
N ALA A 59 -22.35 1.84 12.12
CA ALA A 59 -21.84 2.26 13.42
C ALA A 59 -20.31 2.13 13.49
N ILE A 60 -19.70 2.84 14.44
CA ILE A 60 -18.23 2.94 14.60
C ILE A 60 -17.55 1.57 14.64
N GLY A 61 -18.15 0.57 15.32
CA GLY A 61 -17.61 -0.78 15.42
C GLY A 61 -17.48 -1.49 14.07
N PRO A 62 -18.59 -1.74 13.35
CA PRO A 62 -18.57 -2.24 11.98
C PRO A 62 -17.66 -1.44 11.02
N THR A 63 -17.70 -0.11 11.07
CA THR A 63 -16.82 0.75 10.25
C THR A 63 -15.34 0.42 10.47
N LYS A 64 -14.90 0.31 11.73
CA LYS A 64 -13.50 -0.01 12.04
C LYS A 64 -13.07 -1.38 11.53
N ARG A 65 -13.93 -2.39 11.61
CA ARG A 65 -13.60 -3.76 11.17
C ARG A 65 -13.52 -3.86 9.65
N ILE A 66 -14.40 -3.16 8.93
CA ILE A 66 -14.35 -3.10 7.47
C ILE A 66 -13.13 -2.30 7.00
N GLU A 67 -12.88 -1.14 7.60
CA GLU A 67 -11.67 -0.33 7.34
C GLU A 67 -10.40 -1.16 7.52
N GLN A 68 -10.31 -1.91 8.63
CA GLN A 68 -9.18 -2.80 8.89
C GLN A 68 -9.07 -3.91 7.83
N LEU A 69 -10.17 -4.56 7.44
CA LEU A 69 -10.16 -5.59 6.40
C LEU A 69 -9.71 -5.03 5.04
N ILE A 70 -10.19 -3.86 4.64
CA ILE A 70 -9.76 -3.19 3.40
C ILE A 70 -8.25 -2.94 3.45
N ASN A 71 -7.75 -2.41 4.57
CA ASN A 71 -6.32 -2.21 4.76
C ASN A 71 -5.53 -3.52 4.71
N GLU A 72 -6.01 -4.59 5.36
CA GLU A 72 -5.37 -5.92 5.33
C GLU A 72 -5.29 -6.47 3.90
N LEU A 73 -6.39 -6.39 3.14
CA LEU A 73 -6.42 -6.80 1.73
C LEU A 73 -5.46 -5.95 0.89
N ASN A 74 -5.50 -4.63 1.01
CA ASN A 74 -4.60 -3.75 0.24
C ASN A 74 -3.12 -3.94 0.64
N THR A 75 -2.85 -4.20 1.92
CA THR A 75 -1.50 -4.51 2.45
C THR A 75 -1.00 -5.86 1.92
N GLN A 76 -1.84 -6.90 1.92
CA GLN A 76 -1.50 -8.22 1.40
C GLN A 76 -1.11 -8.20 -0.08
N SER A 77 -1.73 -7.34 -0.90
CA SER A 77 -1.34 -7.15 -2.31
C SER A 77 0.09 -6.63 -2.45
N ASN A 78 0.45 -5.64 -1.64
CA ASN A 78 1.78 -5.05 -1.62
C ASN A 78 2.85 -6.02 -1.08
N ASP A 79 2.52 -6.88 -0.11
CA ASP A 79 3.45 -7.93 0.38
C ASP A 79 3.75 -8.99 -0.70
N VAL A 80 2.77 -9.35 -1.53
CA VAL A 80 2.96 -10.25 -2.67
C VAL A 80 3.87 -9.59 -3.71
N LEU A 81 3.59 -8.33 -4.08
CA LEU A 81 4.43 -7.57 -4.99
C LEU A 81 5.84 -7.35 -4.45
N LYS A 82 5.99 -7.12 -3.15
CA LYS A 82 7.30 -7.00 -2.50
C LYS A 82 8.08 -8.30 -2.62
N LYS A 83 7.48 -9.45 -2.31
CA LYS A 83 8.13 -10.77 -2.43
C LYS A 83 8.50 -11.10 -3.86
N GLU A 84 7.64 -10.74 -4.82
CA GLU A 84 7.95 -10.86 -6.23
C GLU A 84 9.18 -10.04 -6.58
N VAL A 85 9.20 -8.75 -6.22
CA VAL A 85 10.33 -7.85 -6.44
C VAL A 85 11.59 -8.38 -5.74
N GLU A 86 11.52 -8.80 -4.49
CA GLU A 86 12.65 -9.31 -3.70
C GLU A 86 13.38 -10.45 -4.39
N GLY A 87 12.66 -11.31 -5.13
CA GLY A 87 13.22 -12.43 -5.90
C GLY A 87 13.70 -12.09 -7.31
N LEU A 88 13.63 -10.83 -7.77
CA LEU A 88 14.04 -10.46 -9.12
C LEU A 88 15.55 -10.26 -9.24
N GLU A 89 16.15 -10.95 -10.20
CA GLU A 89 17.48 -10.60 -10.73
C GLU A 89 17.45 -9.25 -11.46
N THR A 90 18.61 -8.65 -11.72
CA THR A 90 18.73 -7.26 -12.21
C THR A 90 17.86 -6.93 -13.44
N GLU A 91 17.82 -7.79 -14.47
CA GLU A 91 16.96 -7.54 -15.64
C GLU A 91 15.46 -7.71 -15.32
N GLY A 92 15.10 -8.61 -14.41
CA GLY A 92 13.74 -8.77 -13.93
C GLY A 92 13.26 -7.49 -13.22
N LEU A 93 14.09 -6.94 -12.34
CA LEU A 93 13.83 -5.68 -11.66
C LEU A 93 13.69 -4.53 -12.67
N ILE A 94 14.58 -4.44 -13.67
CA ILE A 94 14.50 -3.40 -14.71
C ILE A 94 13.18 -3.48 -15.48
N ASN A 95 12.72 -4.68 -15.84
CA ASN A 95 11.44 -4.87 -16.52
C ASN A 95 10.26 -4.42 -15.66
N PHE A 96 10.24 -4.81 -14.38
CA PHE A 96 9.26 -4.34 -13.40
C PHE A 96 9.24 -2.79 -13.31
N LEU A 97 10.41 -2.15 -13.30
CA LEU A 97 10.50 -0.68 -13.26
C LEU A 97 10.07 -0.01 -14.58
N LYS A 98 10.26 -0.67 -15.74
CA LYS A 98 9.81 -0.17 -17.05
C LYS A 98 8.30 -0.11 -17.17
N GLU A 99 7.58 -1.01 -16.53
CA GLU A 99 6.11 -1.02 -16.50
C GLU A 99 5.55 0.17 -15.71
N ARG A 100 6.35 0.76 -14.80
CA ARG A 100 5.97 1.89 -13.94
C ARG A 100 6.31 3.23 -14.58
N ARG A 101 5.46 3.68 -15.50
CA ARG A 101 5.62 4.92 -16.28
C ARG A 101 5.81 6.19 -15.43
N ASN A 102 5.25 6.22 -14.21
CA ASN A 102 5.36 7.34 -13.27
C ASN A 102 6.80 7.56 -12.75
N LEU A 103 7.69 6.58 -12.88
CA LEU A 103 9.09 6.73 -12.48
C LEU A 103 9.91 7.58 -13.47
N HIS A 104 9.43 7.77 -14.71
CA HIS A 104 10.12 8.53 -15.75
C HIS A 104 11.62 8.16 -15.88
N LEU A 105 11.92 6.86 -15.78
CA LEU A 105 13.27 6.34 -15.98
C LEU A 105 13.53 6.14 -17.48
N ASN A 106 14.80 6.08 -17.85
CA ASN A 106 15.26 5.93 -19.23
C ASN A 106 16.44 4.96 -19.24
N GLU A 107 16.96 4.64 -20.42
CA GLU A 107 18.01 3.62 -20.56
C GLU A 107 19.28 3.93 -19.76
N THR A 108 19.67 5.21 -19.66
CA THR A 108 20.82 5.60 -18.84
C THR A 108 20.61 5.28 -17.37
N HIS A 109 19.39 5.48 -16.84
CA HIS A 109 19.06 5.08 -15.48
C HIS A 109 19.13 3.56 -15.32
N TYR A 110 18.58 2.78 -16.25
CA TYR A 110 18.62 1.31 -16.18
C TYR A 110 20.06 0.75 -16.28
N ASN A 111 20.94 1.41 -17.03
CA ASN A 111 22.36 1.03 -17.09
C ASN A 111 23.07 1.16 -15.73
N ILE A 112 22.62 2.06 -14.84
CA ILE A 112 23.15 2.13 -13.47
C ILE A 112 22.82 0.84 -12.71
N PHE A 113 21.58 0.37 -12.80
CA PHE A 113 21.15 -0.89 -12.16
C PHE A 113 21.96 -2.08 -12.67
N ARG A 114 22.19 -2.17 -13.99
CA ARG A 114 23.04 -3.21 -14.60
C ARG A 114 24.48 -3.14 -14.12
N HIS A 115 25.08 -1.95 -14.18
CA HIS A 115 26.48 -1.77 -13.82
C HIS A 115 26.76 -2.03 -12.33
N LYS A 116 25.76 -1.78 -11.49
CA LYS A 116 25.82 -2.04 -10.04
C LYS A 116 25.27 -3.41 -9.65
N GLU A 117 24.81 -4.22 -10.62
CA GLU A 117 24.22 -5.55 -10.41
C GLU A 117 23.08 -5.53 -9.36
N ILE A 118 22.26 -4.48 -9.36
CA ILE A 118 21.21 -4.28 -8.35
C ILE A 118 20.11 -5.33 -8.57
N THR A 119 19.93 -6.22 -7.60
CA THR A 119 18.80 -7.15 -7.56
C THR A 119 17.59 -6.50 -6.89
N GLY A 120 16.42 -7.12 -7.00
CA GLY A 120 15.22 -6.61 -6.35
C GLY A 120 15.29 -6.62 -4.82
N SER A 121 16.01 -7.57 -4.22
CA SER A 121 16.34 -7.53 -2.78
C SER A 121 17.18 -6.30 -2.42
N ASP A 122 18.24 -5.99 -3.19
CA ASP A 122 19.07 -4.81 -2.95
C ASP A 122 18.26 -3.52 -3.11
N PHE A 123 17.46 -3.44 -4.18
CA PHE A 123 16.58 -2.32 -4.48
C PHE A 123 15.62 -1.97 -3.34
N LEU A 124 15.03 -2.98 -2.69
CA LEU A 124 14.12 -2.79 -1.57
C LEU A 124 14.81 -2.30 -0.28
N ASN A 125 16.14 -2.40 -0.21
CA ASN A 125 16.91 -2.01 0.98
C ASN A 125 17.75 -0.74 0.78
N TYR A 126 17.97 -0.30 -0.45
CA TYR A 126 18.70 0.95 -0.71
C TYR A 126 17.86 2.20 -0.43
N THR A 127 18.57 3.20 0.08
CA THR A 127 18.07 4.55 0.36
C THR A 127 18.19 5.45 -0.86
N LYS A 128 17.49 6.59 -0.84
CA LYS A 128 17.60 7.63 -1.86
C LYS A 128 19.05 8.10 -2.03
N GLU A 129 19.77 8.29 -0.93
CA GLU A 129 21.16 8.76 -0.91
C GLU A 129 22.12 7.77 -1.55
N GLU A 130 21.90 6.47 -1.36
CA GLU A 130 22.68 5.42 -2.02
C GLU A 130 22.44 5.44 -3.54
N PHE A 131 21.19 5.55 -3.98
CA PHE A 131 20.86 5.71 -5.40
C PHE A 131 21.50 6.96 -6.03
N GLU A 132 21.53 8.08 -5.30
CA GLU A 132 22.26 9.29 -5.74
C GLU A 132 23.77 9.03 -5.83
N GLY A 133 24.35 8.32 -4.86
CA GLY A 133 25.76 7.90 -4.86
C GLY A 133 26.12 6.95 -6.01
N PHE A 134 25.15 6.20 -6.54
CA PHE A 134 25.34 5.35 -7.74
C PHE A 134 25.28 6.14 -9.05
N GLY A 135 24.87 7.41 -9.01
CA GLY A 135 24.81 8.29 -10.16
C GLY A 135 23.40 8.65 -10.63
N LEU A 136 22.34 8.32 -9.87
CA LEU A 136 21.00 8.84 -10.16
C LEU A 136 20.88 10.31 -9.74
N ALA A 137 20.24 11.12 -10.58
CA ALA A 137 19.85 12.47 -10.17
C ALA A 137 18.77 12.42 -9.08
N SER A 138 18.67 13.49 -8.28
CA SER A 138 17.78 13.53 -7.11
C SER A 138 16.30 13.28 -7.43
N GLY A 139 15.83 13.71 -8.60
CA GLY A 139 14.45 13.48 -9.05
C GLY A 139 14.11 11.99 -9.25
N PRO A 140 14.79 11.27 -10.16
CA PRO A 140 14.68 9.81 -10.29
C PRO A 140 14.87 9.04 -8.97
N ALA A 141 15.88 9.39 -8.18
CA ALA A 141 16.14 8.76 -6.88
C ALA A 141 14.95 8.93 -5.91
N LYS A 142 14.33 10.11 -5.86
CA LYS A 142 13.16 10.36 -5.02
C LYS A 142 11.93 9.52 -5.43
N ARG A 143 11.70 9.32 -6.73
CA ARG A 143 10.57 8.51 -7.22
C ARG A 143 10.77 7.02 -6.94
N ILE A 144 12.02 6.55 -7.05
CA ILE A 144 12.40 5.19 -6.64
C ILE A 144 12.18 5.00 -5.14
N GLU A 145 12.63 5.94 -4.31
CA GLU A 145 12.41 5.88 -2.85
C GLU A 145 10.91 5.79 -2.51
N GLN A 146 10.06 6.58 -3.18
CA GLN A 146 8.61 6.51 -2.97
C GLN A 146 8.06 5.12 -3.29
N LEU A 147 8.44 4.54 -4.44
CA LEU A 147 8.05 3.18 -4.83
C LEU A 147 8.55 2.13 -3.82
N VAL A 148 9.79 2.22 -3.37
CA VAL A 148 10.34 1.31 -2.35
C VAL A 148 9.54 1.41 -1.06
N ASN A 149 9.14 2.60 -0.63
CA ASN A 149 8.31 2.78 0.56
C ASN A 149 6.88 2.23 0.41
N GLU A 150 6.30 2.35 -0.79
CA GLU A 150 5.01 1.73 -1.13
C GLU A 150 5.10 0.21 -1.05
N LEU A 151 6.13 -0.39 -1.67
CA LEU A 151 6.37 -1.84 -1.65
C LEU A 151 6.71 -2.35 -0.24
N ASN A 152 7.48 -1.59 0.54
CA ASN A 152 7.83 -1.93 1.91
C ASN A 152 6.73 -1.62 2.93
N ASN A 153 5.56 -1.13 2.50
CA ASN A 153 4.37 -0.99 3.33
C ASN A 153 4.67 -0.36 4.71
N GLN A 154 5.26 0.84 4.74
CA GLN A 154 5.36 1.73 5.92
C GLN A 154 6.59 1.63 6.86
N ILE A 155 7.79 1.96 6.39
CA ILE A 155 8.82 2.48 7.31
C ILE A 155 8.56 3.96 7.66
N ILE A 156 8.02 4.75 6.72
CA ILE A 156 7.95 6.21 6.88
C ILE A 156 6.79 6.67 7.79
N LEU A 157 5.57 6.11 7.71
CA LEU A 157 4.45 6.53 8.58
C LEU A 157 4.73 6.30 10.09
N ASN A 158 5.62 5.35 10.41
CA ASN A 158 6.04 5.06 11.78
C ASN A 158 7.15 6.00 12.29
N LEU A 159 7.94 6.61 11.41
CA LEU A 159 9.02 7.54 11.80
C LEU A 159 8.50 8.97 12.04
N TRP A 160 7.49 9.44 11.30
CA TRP A 160 6.88 10.75 11.54
C TRP A 160 6.05 10.79 12.84
N THR A 161 5.38 9.69 13.20
CA THR A 161 4.62 9.60 14.46
C THR A 161 5.52 9.62 15.70
N THR A 162 6.72 9.02 15.63
CA THR A 162 7.70 9.12 16.72
C THR A 162 8.38 10.49 16.78
N ALA A 163 8.67 11.12 15.63
CA ALA A 163 9.31 12.44 15.59
C ALA A 163 8.39 13.58 16.06
N VAL A 164 7.10 13.54 15.70
CA VAL A 164 6.09 14.53 16.17
C VAL A 164 5.85 14.39 17.68
N SER A 165 5.86 13.18 18.23
CA SER A 165 5.76 12.93 19.68
C SER A 165 6.93 13.53 20.47
N LYS A 166 8.17 13.44 19.97
CA LYS A 166 9.34 14.04 20.63
C LYS A 166 9.35 15.58 20.56
N ASN A 167 8.93 16.17 19.45
CA ASN A 167 8.93 17.62 19.28
C ASN A 167 7.74 18.34 19.93
N PHE A 168 6.65 17.63 20.25
CA PHE A 168 5.52 18.21 20.98
C PHE A 168 5.83 18.39 22.48
N LEU A 169 6.68 17.54 23.08
CA LEU A 169 7.08 17.65 24.49
C LEU A 169 8.07 18.78 24.77
N ILE A 170 8.92 19.14 23.81
CA ILE A 170 9.90 20.24 24.00
C ILE A 170 9.21 21.61 24.02
N ARG A 171 8.05 21.75 23.36
CA ARG A 171 7.33 23.02 23.28
C ARG A 171 6.47 23.34 24.51
N VAL A 172 6.17 22.35 25.36
CA VAL A 172 5.41 22.55 26.61
C VAL A 172 6.33 22.89 27.79
N ILE A 173 7.63 22.58 27.71
CA ILE A 173 8.58 22.79 28.82
C ILE A 173 9.25 24.18 28.78
N PHE A 174 9.24 24.88 27.64
CA PHE A 174 9.92 26.18 27.49
C PHE A 174 8.99 27.41 27.40
N ASP A 175 7.66 27.23 27.36
CA ASP A 175 6.67 28.31 27.35
C ASP A 175 5.78 28.33 28.63
N SER A 176 6.33 27.95 29.80
CA SER A 176 5.66 28.06 31.11
C SER A 176 6.51 28.82 32.13
#